data_AF-A0A538LAL2-F1
#
_entry.id   AF-A0A538LAL2-F1
#
_cell.length_a   1.000
_cell.length_b   1.000
_cell.length_c   1.000
_cell.angle_alpha   90.00
_cell.angle_beta   90.00
_cell.angle_gamma   90.00
#
_symmetry.space_group_name_H-M   'P 1'
#
loop_
_entity.id
_entity.type
_entity.pdbx_description
1 polymer ?
#
loop_
_entity_poly.entity_id
_entity_poly.type
_entity_poly.pdbx_seq_one_letter_code
_entity_poly.pdbx_strand_id
1 'polypeptide(L)'
;AGTGSGVIDPEYDFTHFPEVERCAADAYQQAGVTDPRRQLAMAEVHDCFTPTELVLMEDLGFAERGTAWKEELAGSFDLDGDLPVNPDGGLKSFGHPVGASGLRMFFECWLQL
;
A
#
# COMPACT_ATOMS: atom_id res chain seq x y z
N ALA A 1 10.98 -8.09 1.68
CA ALA A 1 11.83 -8.16 2.89
C ALA A 1 12.72 -6.92 2.87
N GLY A 2 12.63 -6.08 3.90
CA GLY A 2 13.47 -4.89 4.04
C GLY A 2 14.92 -5.24 4.39
N THR A 3 15.74 -4.23 4.61
CA THR A 3 17.19 -4.37 4.85
C THR A 3 17.56 -5.06 6.17
N GLY A 4 16.58 -5.32 7.06
CA GLY A 4 16.80 -5.94 8.37
C GLY A 4 17.46 -5.00 9.39
N SER A 5 17.63 -3.71 9.03
CA SER A 5 18.28 -2.69 9.84
C SER A 5 17.62 -2.48 11.19
N GLY A 6 16.29 -2.60 11.30
CA GLY A 6 15.57 -2.45 12.58
C GLY A 6 16.02 -3.40 13.69
N VAL A 7 16.76 -4.49 13.39
CA VAL A 7 17.32 -5.38 14.41
C VAL A 7 18.60 -4.82 15.05
N ILE A 8 19.31 -3.93 14.35
CA ILE A 8 20.66 -3.45 14.72
C ILE A 8 20.74 -1.93 14.90
N ASP A 9 19.80 -1.17 14.32
CA ASP A 9 19.75 0.28 14.37
C ASP A 9 18.78 0.74 15.48
N PRO A 10 19.27 1.34 16.57
CA PRO A 10 18.43 1.81 17.67
C PRO A 10 17.61 3.06 17.31
N GLU A 11 17.92 3.74 16.22
CA GLU A 11 17.19 4.92 15.74
C GLU A 11 16.10 4.57 14.72
N TYR A 12 15.89 3.28 14.43
CA TYR A 12 14.87 2.83 13.50
C TYR A 12 13.45 3.15 14.04
N ASP A 13 12.66 3.88 13.26
CA ASP A 13 11.37 4.47 13.67
C ASP A 13 10.25 3.41 13.85
N PHE A 14 10.28 2.31 13.07
CA PHE A 14 9.23 1.26 13.04
C PHE A 14 7.80 1.73 12.70
N THR A 15 7.58 3.02 12.49
CA THR A 15 6.26 3.57 12.11
C THR A 15 6.03 3.65 10.60
N HIS A 16 7.06 3.37 9.81
CA HIS A 16 7.03 3.42 8.35
C HIS A 16 8.03 2.44 7.74
N PHE A 17 7.91 2.15 6.45
CA PHE A 17 8.83 1.30 5.69
C PHE A 17 9.63 2.15 4.68
N PRO A 18 10.88 2.56 5.01
CA PRO A 18 11.72 3.36 4.11
C PRO A 18 11.93 2.72 2.73
N GLU A 19 11.91 1.39 2.66
CA GLU A 19 12.01 0.66 1.40
C GLU A 19 10.78 0.85 0.51
N VAL A 20 9.58 0.94 1.10
CA VAL A 20 8.33 1.17 0.37
C VAL A 20 8.30 2.59 -0.17
N GLU A 21 8.62 3.59 0.65
CA GLU A 21 8.69 5.00 0.22
C GLU A 21 9.64 5.19 -0.97
N ARG A 22 10.83 4.60 -0.89
CA ARG A 22 11.83 4.69 -1.97
C ARG A 22 11.38 3.99 -3.25
N CYS A 23 10.78 2.80 -3.11
CA CYS A 23 10.27 2.05 -4.26
C CYS A 23 9.08 2.76 -4.91
N ALA A 24 8.18 3.35 -4.12
CA ALA A 24 7.06 4.15 -4.59
C ALA A 24 7.54 5.38 -5.36
N ALA A 25 8.48 6.14 -4.79
CA ALA A 25 9.06 7.31 -5.44
C ALA A 25 9.72 6.97 -6.79
N ASP A 26 10.50 5.89 -6.86
CA ASP A 26 11.12 5.41 -8.09
C ASP A 26 10.07 4.97 -9.12
N ALA A 27 9.07 4.19 -8.72
CA ALA A 27 8.00 3.72 -9.58
C ALA A 27 7.16 4.89 -10.14
N TYR A 28 6.78 5.85 -9.29
CA TYR A 28 6.03 7.03 -9.72
C TYR A 28 6.84 7.91 -10.67
N GLN A 29 8.14 8.09 -10.40
CA GLN A 29 9.02 8.82 -11.31
C GLN A 29 9.10 8.15 -12.69
N GLN A 30 9.23 6.83 -12.74
CA GLN A 30 9.27 6.07 -14.01
C GLN A 30 7.93 6.15 -14.76
N ALA A 31 6.81 6.13 -14.03
CA ALA A 31 5.47 6.21 -14.60
C ALA A 31 4.99 7.64 -14.93
N GLY A 32 5.72 8.67 -14.49
CA GLY A 32 5.30 10.07 -14.60
C GLY A 32 4.13 10.45 -13.68
N VAL A 33 3.92 9.70 -12.59
CA VAL A 33 2.88 9.94 -11.59
C VAL A 33 3.38 10.99 -10.59
N THR A 34 2.57 12.03 -10.37
CA THR A 34 2.87 13.17 -9.48
C THR A 34 1.88 13.30 -8.32
N ASP A 35 0.68 12.75 -8.46
CA ASP A 35 -0.36 12.74 -7.43
C ASP A 35 -0.97 11.32 -7.43
N PRO A 36 -0.36 10.36 -6.72
CA PRO A 36 -0.76 8.95 -6.79
C PRO A 36 -2.21 8.75 -6.34
N ARG A 37 -2.68 9.51 -5.34
CA ARG A 37 -4.07 9.48 -4.85
C ARG A 37 -5.09 9.82 -5.94
N ARG A 38 -4.74 10.68 -6.91
CA ARG A 38 -5.64 11.09 -8.00
C ARG A 38 -5.37 10.44 -9.35
N GLN A 39 -4.19 9.86 -9.54
CA GLN A 39 -3.74 9.36 -10.84
C GLN A 39 -3.75 7.84 -10.94
N LEU A 40 -3.87 7.13 -9.81
CA LEU A 40 -4.08 5.68 -9.80
C LEU A 40 -5.59 5.38 -9.83
N ALA A 41 -5.97 4.37 -10.60
CA ALA A 41 -7.38 3.93 -10.67
C ALA A 41 -7.77 3.02 -9.49
N MET A 42 -6.79 2.29 -8.96
CA MET A 42 -6.92 1.41 -7.79
C MET A 42 -5.53 1.09 -7.25
N ALA A 43 -5.45 0.48 -6.07
CA ALA A 43 -4.21 -0.07 -5.54
C ALA A 43 -4.41 -1.44 -4.89
N GLU A 44 -3.36 -2.26 -4.96
CA GLU A 44 -3.22 -3.51 -4.22
C GLU A 44 -2.03 -3.37 -3.27
N VAL A 45 -2.26 -3.50 -1.97
CA VAL A 45 -1.24 -3.32 -0.93
C VAL A 45 -1.12 -4.56 -0.07
N HIS A 46 0.04 -4.77 0.55
CA HIS A 46 0.34 -5.99 1.29
C HIS A 46 -0.19 -5.94 2.74
N ASP A 47 -1.51 -6.05 2.90
CA ASP A 47 -2.28 -5.98 4.15
C ASP A 47 -2.20 -7.27 5.00
N CYS A 48 -1.00 -7.82 5.22
CA CYS A 48 -0.83 -9.03 6.03
C CYS A 48 -1.37 -8.87 7.47
N PHE A 49 -1.48 -7.63 7.93
CA PHE A 49 -2.25 -7.20 9.10
C PHE A 49 -2.90 -5.84 8.81
N THR A 50 -4.05 -5.57 9.43
CA THR A 50 -4.77 -4.29 9.31
C THR A 50 -3.90 -3.04 9.52
N PRO A 51 -3.05 -2.94 10.57
CA PRO A 51 -2.19 -1.76 10.72
C PRO A 51 -1.16 -1.61 9.59
N THR A 52 -0.73 -2.72 8.97
CA THR A 52 0.20 -2.68 7.84
C THR A 52 -0.43 -1.99 6.64
N GLU A 53 -1.72 -2.22 6.37
CA GLU A 53 -2.45 -1.55 5.29
C GLU A 53 -2.41 -0.03 5.46
N LEU A 54 -2.73 0.47 6.65
CA LEU A 54 -2.69 1.90 6.96
C LEU A 54 -1.30 2.51 6.75
N VAL A 55 -0.25 1.87 7.27
CA VAL A 55 1.14 2.34 7.11
C VAL A 55 1.55 2.35 5.64
N LEU A 56 1.19 1.30 4.88
CA LEU A 56 1.50 1.24 3.45
C LEU A 56 0.78 2.33 2.66
N MET A 57 -0.48 2.65 2.98
CA MET A 57 -1.20 3.74 2.31
C MET A 57 -0.54 5.11 2.56
N GLU A 58 0.10 5.30 3.71
CA GLU A 58 0.89 6.50 3.99
C GLU A 58 2.24 6.48 3.26
N ASP A 59 2.95 5.35 3.26
CA ASP A 59 4.25 5.17 2.58
C ASP A 59 4.16 5.28 1.05
N LEU A 60 3.02 4.88 0.49
CA LEU A 60 2.70 5.01 -0.93
C LEU A 60 2.17 6.41 -1.29
N GLY A 61 1.95 7.28 -0.29
CA GLY A 61 1.49 8.65 -0.51
C GLY A 61 0.00 8.76 -0.87
N PHE A 62 -0.82 7.79 -0.47
CA PHE A 62 -2.27 7.86 -0.64
C PHE A 62 -2.94 8.69 0.45
N ALA A 63 -2.31 8.77 1.62
CA ALA A 63 -2.72 9.61 2.75
C ALA A 63 -1.49 10.28 3.39
N GLU A 64 -1.72 11.35 4.15
CA GLU A 64 -0.67 11.95 4.96
C GLU A 64 -0.24 11.01 6.10
N ARG A 65 1.01 11.17 6.55
CA ARG A 65 1.59 10.40 7.66
C ARG A 65 0.71 10.52 8.92
N GLY A 66 0.33 9.37 9.49
CA GLY A 66 -0.53 9.25 10.66
C GLY A 66 -2.01 9.54 10.43
N THR A 67 -2.48 9.68 9.18
CA THR A 67 -3.88 10.02 8.88
C THR A 67 -4.63 8.99 8.05
N ALA A 68 -4.02 7.90 7.60
CA ALA A 68 -4.70 6.91 6.76
C ALA A 68 -5.97 6.34 7.39
N TRP A 69 -6.00 6.18 8.72
CA TRP A 69 -7.20 5.72 9.45
C TRP A 69 -8.40 6.65 9.31
N LYS A 70 -8.19 7.96 9.10
CA LYS A 70 -9.29 8.93 8.93
C LYS A 70 -9.92 8.77 7.56
N GLU A 71 -9.08 8.60 6.55
CA GLU A 71 -9.49 8.34 5.16
C GLU A 71 -10.24 7.00 5.08
N GLU A 72 -9.72 5.96 5.73
CA GLU A 72 -10.40 4.66 5.86
C GLU A 72 -11.80 4.82 6.46
N LEU A 73 -11.95 5.51 7.59
CA LEU A 73 -13.25 5.75 8.21
C LEU A 73 -14.17 6.68 7.38
N ALA A 74 -13.61 7.47 6.47
CA ALA A 74 -14.35 8.31 5.55
C ALA A 74 -14.81 7.56 4.29
N GLY A 75 -14.39 6.30 4.10
CA GLY A 75 -14.67 5.50 2.92
C GLY A 75 -13.81 5.87 1.70
N SER A 76 -12.73 6.62 1.92
CA SER A 76 -11.82 7.08 0.86
C SER A 76 -11.15 5.94 0.09
N PHE A 77 -11.04 4.75 0.71
CA PHE A 77 -10.42 3.56 0.15
C PHE A 77 -11.40 2.43 -0.15
N ASP A 78 -12.70 2.66 0.11
CA ASP A 78 -13.77 1.71 -0.22
C ASP A 78 -13.84 1.47 -1.74
N LEU A 79 -14.55 0.42 -2.14
CA LEU A 79 -14.73 0.05 -3.55
C LEU A 79 -15.28 1.20 -4.42
N ASP A 80 -16.15 2.04 -3.87
CA ASP A 80 -16.73 3.21 -4.52
C ASP A 80 -16.09 4.55 -4.07
N GLY A 81 -14.98 4.49 -3.31
CA GLY A 81 -14.23 5.64 -2.82
C GLY A 81 -13.30 6.24 -3.88
N ASP A 82 -12.56 7.32 -3.54
CA ASP A 82 -11.74 8.00 -4.57
C ASP A 82 -10.55 7.17 -5.08
N LEU A 83 -9.97 6.29 -4.24
CA LEU A 83 -8.96 5.32 -4.65
C LEU A 83 -9.27 3.98 -3.98
N PRO A 84 -9.95 3.05 -4.67
CA PRO A 84 -10.19 1.71 -4.14
C PRO A 84 -8.88 1.00 -3.82
N VAL A 85 -8.75 0.50 -2.58
CA VAL A 85 -7.60 -0.29 -2.14
C VAL A 85 -8.06 -1.72 -1.85
N ASN A 86 -7.32 -2.70 -2.37
CA ASN A 86 -7.60 -4.12 -2.16
C ASN A 86 -9.05 -4.53 -2.52
N PRO A 87 -9.57 -4.19 -3.72
CA PRO A 87 -10.96 -4.45 -4.10
C PRO A 87 -11.34 -5.94 -4.10
N ASP A 88 -10.36 -6.85 -4.18
CA ASP A 88 -10.57 -8.30 -4.07
C ASP A 88 -10.66 -8.81 -2.62
N GLY A 89 -10.54 -7.92 -1.64
CA GLY A 89 -10.56 -8.20 -0.21
C GLY A 89 -9.19 -8.36 0.44
N GLY A 90 -8.11 -8.15 -0.31
CA GLY A 90 -6.75 -8.12 0.21
C GLY A 90 -6.26 -9.47 0.73
N LEU A 91 -5.05 -9.49 1.29
CA LEU A 91 -4.47 -10.66 1.94
C LEU A 91 -5.32 -11.11 3.13
N LYS A 92 -6.03 -10.17 3.78
CA LYS A 92 -6.83 -10.43 4.97
C LYS A 92 -8.05 -11.32 4.72
N SER A 93 -8.72 -11.16 3.56
CA SER A 93 -9.96 -11.88 3.24
C SER A 93 -9.80 -12.87 2.09
N PHE A 94 -9.10 -12.48 1.02
CA PHE A 94 -8.84 -13.38 -0.12
C PHE A 94 -7.88 -14.51 0.28
N GLY A 95 -6.91 -14.19 1.13
CA GLY A 95 -5.92 -15.10 1.68
C GLY A 95 -4.49 -14.78 1.26
N HIS A 96 -3.54 -15.30 2.04
CA HIS A 96 -2.12 -14.94 1.93
C HIS A 96 -1.18 -16.15 1.72
N PRO A 97 -1.25 -16.85 0.57
CA PRO A 97 -0.19 -17.77 0.17
C PRO A 97 1.05 -16.94 -0.21
N VAL A 98 2.05 -16.91 0.69
CA VAL A 98 3.20 -15.97 0.65
C VAL A 98 3.84 -15.85 -0.73
N GLY A 99 4.15 -16.98 -1.39
CA GLY A 99 4.80 -16.97 -2.71
C GLY A 99 3.90 -16.55 -3.88
N ALA A 100 2.57 -16.61 -3.72
CA ALA A 100 1.61 -16.32 -4.78
C ALA A 100 0.96 -14.94 -4.64
N SER A 101 1.04 -14.31 -3.47
CA SER A 101 0.31 -13.05 -3.18
C SER A 101 0.70 -11.93 -4.14
N GLY A 102 2.00 -11.73 -4.43
CA GLY A 102 2.43 -10.70 -5.37
C GLY A 102 1.90 -10.90 -6.79
N LEU A 103 1.86 -12.15 -7.28
CA LEU A 103 1.30 -12.47 -8.60
C LEU A 103 -0.21 -12.22 -8.64
N ARG A 104 -0.92 -12.60 -7.57
CA ARG A 104 -2.36 -12.35 -7.43
C ARG A 104 -2.67 -10.85 -7.44
N MET A 105 -1.94 -10.04 -6.68
CA MET A 105 -2.12 -8.58 -6.64
C MET A 105 -1.98 -7.97 -8.05
N PHE A 106 -0.96 -8.36 -8.82
CA PHE A 106 -0.82 -7.92 -10.21
C PHE A 106 -1.96 -8.41 -11.12
N PHE A 107 -2.41 -9.65 -10.90
CA PHE A 107 -3.52 -10.22 -11.66
C PHE A 107 -4.84 -9.49 -11.39
N GLU A 108 -5.08 -9.04 -10.16
CA GLU A 108 -6.25 -8.23 -9.83
C GLU A 108 -6.22 -6.87 -10.54
N CYS A 109 -5.07 -6.19 -10.53
CA CYS A 109 -4.89 -4.97 -11.33
C CYS A 109 -5.19 -5.20 -12.82
N TRP A 110 -4.82 -6.36 -13.38
CA TRP A 110 -5.13 -6.69 -14.76
C TRP A 110 -6.62 -6.96 -15.02
N LEU A 111 -7.34 -7.55 -14.04
CA LEU A 111 -8.77 -7.83 -14.17
C LEU A 111 -9.65 -6.57 -14.16
N GLN A 112 -9.22 -5.53 -13.43
CA GLN A 112 -9.99 -4.30 -13.24
C GLN A 112 -9.70 -3.21 -14.30
N LEU A 113 -8.64 -3.36 -15.10
CA LEU A 113 -8.26 -2.45 -16.21
C LEU A 113 -8.90 -2.85 -17.54
#